data_AF-A0A931UT19-F1
#
_entry.id   AF-A0A931UT19-F1
#
_cell.length_a   1.000
_cell.length_b   1.000
_cell.length_c   1.000
_cell.angle_alpha   90.00
_cell.angle_beta   90.00
_cell.angle_gamma   90.00
#
_symmetry.space_group_name_H-M   'P 1'
#
loop_
_entity.id
_entity.type
_entity.pdbx_description
1 polymer ?
#
loop_
_entity_poly.entity_id
_entity_poly.type
_entity_poly.pdbx_seq_one_letter_code
_entity_poly.pdbx_strand_id
1 'polypeptide(L)'
;MTTRAIGPVNPAKNRSRLDPVTLGALLLVGASALGARGVDVSWNGVKQGLRDAVARDPLDVLAATVLGGAWAFYQAEHGHNRRVRSYLDALTFISTCLSVGFDKTFAVTAAGKAIATVVQTVGPAMAAKALDPPRSG
;
A
#
# COMPACT_ATOMS: atom_id res chain seq x y z
N MET A 1 -1.27 -24.02 45.95
CA MET A 1 -2.20 -24.17 44.82
C MET A 1 -3.29 -23.12 44.98
N THR A 2 -3.24 -22.05 44.19
CA THR A 2 -4.19 -20.93 44.28
C THR A 2 -4.60 -20.55 42.86
N THR A 3 -5.80 -20.96 42.47
CA THR A 3 -6.39 -20.72 41.15
C THR A 3 -6.76 -19.24 41.01
N ARG A 4 -6.13 -18.53 40.06
CA ARG A 4 -6.53 -17.17 39.66
C ARG A 4 -7.67 -17.28 38.63
N ALA A 5 -8.81 -16.69 38.95
CA ALA A 5 -9.96 -16.61 38.07
C ALA A 5 -9.63 -15.78 36.81
N ILE A 6 -9.94 -16.33 35.64
CA ILE A 6 -9.89 -15.64 34.35
C ILE A 6 -11.15 -14.79 34.25
N GLY A 7 -11.00 -13.47 34.30
CA GLY A 7 -12.09 -12.52 34.08
C GLY A 7 -12.64 -12.58 32.65
N PRO A 8 -13.87 -12.09 32.41
CA PRO A 8 -14.51 -12.19 31.10
C PRO A 8 -13.75 -11.41 30.03
N VAL A 9 -13.41 -12.08 28.93
CA VAL A 9 -12.85 -11.46 27.73
C VAL A 9 -13.93 -10.59 27.09
N ASN A 10 -13.79 -9.27 27.18
CA ASN A 10 -14.68 -8.31 26.55
C ASN A 10 -14.36 -8.22 25.04
N PRO A 11 -15.25 -8.69 24.13
CA PRO A 11 -14.97 -8.76 22.70
C PRO A 11 -15.00 -7.40 21.99
N ALA A 12 -15.27 -6.29 22.69
CA ALA A 12 -15.49 -4.98 22.07
C ALA A 12 -14.24 -4.09 21.91
N LYS A 13 -13.02 -4.59 22.19
CA LYS A 13 -11.79 -3.76 22.15
C LYS A 13 -10.72 -4.27 21.19
N ASN A 14 -11.10 -4.64 19.97
CA ASN A 14 -10.13 -4.78 18.88
C ASN A 14 -10.72 -4.30 17.55
N ARG A 15 -11.11 -3.03 17.50
CA ARG A 15 -11.30 -2.34 16.21
C ARG A 15 -9.92 -1.91 15.75
N SER A 16 -9.35 -2.66 14.83
CA SER A 16 -8.13 -2.32 14.08
C SER A 16 -8.28 -0.91 13.51
N ARG A 17 -7.79 0.10 14.23
CA ARG A 17 -7.61 1.44 13.69
C ARG A 17 -6.44 1.33 12.73
N LEU A 18 -6.74 1.26 11.44
CA LEU A 18 -5.75 1.51 10.41
C LEU A 18 -5.14 2.88 10.73
N ASP A 19 -3.84 2.90 10.95
CA ASP A 19 -3.13 4.10 11.36
C ASP A 19 -3.11 5.12 10.21
N PRO A 20 -2.90 6.41 10.50
CA PRO A 20 -2.93 7.46 9.49
C PRO A 20 -1.90 7.27 8.35
N VAL A 21 -0.83 6.50 8.58
CA VAL A 21 0.23 6.23 7.60
C VAL A 21 -0.23 5.15 6.61
N THR A 22 -0.82 4.07 7.12
CA THR A 22 -1.47 3.05 6.29
C THR A 22 -2.61 3.66 5.48
N LEU A 23 -3.38 4.58 6.06
CA LEU A 23 -4.39 5.36 5.36
C LEU A 23 -3.78 6.25 4.28
N GLY A 24 -2.64 6.90 4.50
CA GLY A 24 -1.98 7.77 3.53
C GLY A 24 -1.44 7.00 2.30
N ALA A 25 -0.81 5.85 2.53
CA ALA A 25 -0.35 4.95 1.46
C ALA A 25 -1.55 4.35 0.69
N LEU A 26 -2.59 3.91 1.40
CA LEU A 26 -3.85 3.46 0.80
C LEU A 26 -4.62 4.59 0.13
N LEU A 27 -4.44 5.86 0.53
CA LEU A 27 -5.04 7.03 -0.12
C LEU A 27 -4.29 7.39 -1.40
N LEU A 28 -2.97 7.23 -1.46
CA LEU A 28 -2.21 7.45 -2.69
C LEU A 28 -2.53 6.37 -3.75
N VAL A 29 -2.61 5.12 -3.31
CA VAL A 29 -3.03 3.98 -4.15
C VAL A 29 -4.54 4.03 -4.43
N GLY A 30 -5.33 4.44 -3.45
CA GLY A 30 -6.79 4.51 -3.50
C GLY A 30 -7.30 5.71 -4.31
N ALA A 31 -6.71 6.89 -4.20
CA ALA A 31 -7.09 8.08 -4.99
C ALA A 31 -6.64 7.96 -6.46
N SER A 32 -5.65 7.12 -6.75
CA SER A 32 -5.29 6.75 -8.13
C SER A 32 -6.20 5.65 -8.69
N ALA A 33 -6.70 4.73 -7.85
CA ALA A 33 -7.66 3.69 -8.24
C ALA A 33 -9.12 4.19 -8.32
N LEU A 34 -9.50 5.11 -7.44
CA LEU A 34 -10.79 5.78 -7.36
C LEU A 34 -10.62 7.17 -7.95
N GLY A 35 -10.91 7.36 -9.23
CA GLY A 35 -11.19 8.68 -9.79
C GLY A 35 -12.47 9.29 -9.19
N ALA A 36 -12.54 9.45 -7.87
CA ALA A 36 -13.77 9.74 -7.13
C ALA A 36 -13.65 11.03 -6.30
N ARG A 37 -14.13 12.11 -6.92
CA ARG A 37 -15.11 13.07 -6.38
C ARG A 37 -15.02 13.34 -4.86
N GLY A 38 -14.44 14.49 -4.51
CA GLY A 38 -14.86 15.26 -3.33
C GLY A 38 -13.94 15.27 -2.11
N VAL A 39 -12.75 14.68 -2.18
CA VAL A 39 -11.70 14.95 -1.19
C VAL A 39 -10.79 16.02 -1.78
N ASP A 40 -10.72 17.20 -1.14
CA ASP A 40 -9.70 18.21 -1.46
C ASP A 40 -8.32 17.67 -1.02
N VAL A 41 -7.79 16.78 -1.84
CA VAL A 41 -6.46 16.20 -1.66
C VAL A 41 -5.45 17.26 -2.08
N SER A 42 -5.04 18.10 -1.13
CA SER A 42 -3.98 19.08 -1.37
C SER A 42 -2.68 18.36 -1.73
N TRP A 43 -2.14 18.64 -2.91
CA TRP A 43 -0.88 18.07 -3.40
C TRP A 43 0.27 18.22 -2.39
N ASN A 44 0.33 19.38 -1.72
CA ASN A 44 1.33 19.64 -0.68
C ASN A 44 1.15 18.71 0.52
N GLY A 45 -0.09 18.46 0.95
CA GLY A 45 -0.39 17.54 2.04
C GLY A 45 0.00 16.09 1.72
N VAL A 46 -0.28 15.63 0.51
CA VAL A 46 0.13 14.29 0.04
C VAL A 46 1.65 14.16 0.01
N LYS A 47 2.33 15.15 -0.58
CA LYS A 47 3.79 15.16 -0.69
C LYS A 47 4.45 15.16 0.69
N GLN A 48 3.92 15.94 1.63
CA GLN A 48 4.43 16.01 3.00
C GLN A 48 4.17 14.71 3.75
N GLY A 49 2.93 14.20 3.71
CA GLY A 49 2.55 12.95 4.37
C GLY A 49 3.36 11.75 3.89
N LEU A 50 3.61 11.64 2.57
CA LEU A 50 4.44 10.57 2.02
C LEU A 50 5.89 10.66 2.52
N ARG A 51 6.47 11.87 2.54
CA ARG A 51 7.84 12.09 3.03
C ARG A 51 7.97 11.77 4.51
N ASP A 52 7.01 12.21 5.31
CA ASP A 52 7.00 12.00 6.75
C ASP A 52 6.82 10.51 7.07
N ALA A 53 5.98 9.80 6.32
CA ALA A 53 5.79 8.36 6.41
C ALA A 53 7.10 7.61 6.12
N VAL A 54 7.70 7.85 4.95
CA VAL A 54 8.95 7.19 4.53
C VAL A 54 10.09 7.53 5.49
N ALA A 55 10.18 8.76 5.97
CA ALA A 55 11.22 9.15 6.93
C ALA A 55 11.05 8.48 8.31
N ARG A 56 9.81 8.19 8.72
CA ARG A 56 9.54 7.54 10.00
C ARG A 56 9.94 6.07 9.97
N ASP A 57 9.40 5.32 9.02
CA ASP A 57 9.70 3.89 8.86
C ASP A 57 9.64 3.50 7.37
N PRO A 58 10.79 3.50 6.68
CA PRO A 58 10.83 3.19 5.26
C PRO A 58 10.37 1.78 4.92
N LEU A 59 10.67 0.80 5.79
CA LEU A 59 10.40 -0.61 5.51
C LEU A 59 8.92 -0.91 5.61
N ASP A 60 8.25 -0.39 6.65
CA ASP A 60 6.81 -0.54 6.84
C ASP A 60 6.03 0.11 5.71
N VAL A 61 6.42 1.32 5.29
CA VAL A 61 5.78 2.03 4.18
C VAL A 61 5.98 1.29 2.85
N LEU A 62 7.18 0.73 2.63
CA LEU A 62 7.44 -0.09 1.45
C LEU A 62 6.57 -1.35 1.44
N ALA A 63 6.51 -2.08 2.56
CA ALA A 63 5.69 -3.28 2.70
C ALA A 63 4.21 -2.97 2.49
N ALA A 64 3.70 -1.88 3.08
CA ALA A 64 2.34 -1.42 2.89
C ALA A 64 2.04 -1.05 1.43
N THR A 65 2.98 -0.38 0.75
CA THR A 65 2.86 -0.03 -0.67
C THR A 65 2.82 -1.28 -1.55
N VAL A 66 3.68 -2.27 -1.30
CA VAL A 66 3.73 -3.50 -2.08
C VAL A 66 2.46 -4.33 -1.86
N LEU A 67 2.11 -4.61 -0.61
CA LEU A 67 0.98 -5.48 -0.28
C LEU A 67 -0.36 -4.81 -0.62
N GLY A 68 -0.51 -3.53 -0.28
CA GLY A 68 -1.70 -2.73 -0.57
C GLY A 68 -1.83 -2.41 -2.05
N GLY A 69 -0.74 -2.05 -2.72
CA GLY A 69 -0.68 -1.84 -4.17
C GLY A 69 -1.04 -3.10 -4.94
N ALA A 70 -0.51 -4.26 -4.55
CA ALA A 70 -0.86 -5.56 -5.13
C ALA A 70 -2.34 -5.88 -4.97
N TRP A 71 -2.92 -5.58 -3.80
CA TRP A 71 -4.33 -5.84 -3.55
C TRP A 71 -5.22 -4.93 -4.39
N ALA A 72 -4.93 -3.63 -4.42
CA ALA A 72 -5.66 -2.68 -5.26
C ALA A 72 -5.55 -3.02 -6.75
N PHE A 73 -4.34 -3.40 -7.20
CA PHE A 73 -4.10 -3.81 -8.58
C PHE A 73 -4.85 -5.08 -8.94
N TYR A 74 -4.84 -6.09 -8.05
CA TYR A 74 -5.63 -7.30 -8.22
C TYR A 74 -7.12 -6.97 -8.38
N GLN A 75 -7.68 -6.14 -7.49
CA GLN A 75 -9.09 -5.74 -7.58
C GLN A 75 -9.41 -4.97 -8.87
N ALA A 76 -8.49 -4.14 -9.36
CA ALA A 76 -8.67 -3.38 -10.61
C ALA A 76 -8.59 -4.28 -11.85
N GLU A 77 -7.72 -5.28 -11.86
CA GLU A 77 -7.38 -6.05 -13.06
C GLU A 77 -8.05 -7.41 -13.12
N HIS A 78 -8.46 -7.98 -11.99
CA HIS A 78 -9.09 -9.29 -11.94
C HIS A 78 -10.38 -9.32 -12.78
N GLY A 79 -10.56 -10.39 -13.55
CA GLY A 79 -11.67 -10.53 -14.51
C GLY A 79 -11.48 -9.77 -15.83
N HIS A 80 -10.55 -8.80 -15.91
CA HIS A 80 -10.27 -8.02 -17.12
C HIS A 80 -8.94 -8.45 -17.77
N ASN A 81 -7.94 -8.72 -16.94
CA ASN A 81 -6.60 -9.09 -17.35
C ASN A 81 -6.39 -10.60 -17.20
N ARG A 82 -6.23 -11.32 -18.32
CA ARG A 82 -6.01 -12.78 -18.31
C ARG A 82 -4.70 -13.20 -17.63
N ARG A 83 -3.78 -12.25 -17.38
CA ARG A 83 -2.50 -12.44 -16.70
C ARG A 83 -2.59 -12.18 -15.18
N VAL A 84 -3.65 -11.56 -14.68
CA VAL A 84 -3.88 -11.31 -13.25
C VAL A 84 -5.00 -12.23 -12.77
N ARG A 85 -4.66 -13.49 -12.48
CA ARG A 85 -5.63 -14.52 -12.05
C ARG A 85 -5.67 -14.68 -10.55
N SER A 86 -4.57 -14.37 -9.89
CA SER A 86 -4.38 -14.48 -8.46
C SER A 86 -3.77 -13.20 -7.89
N TYR A 87 -3.90 -13.03 -6.57
CA TYR A 87 -3.23 -11.96 -5.85
C TYR A 87 -1.71 -12.03 -6.03
N LEU A 88 -1.12 -13.22 -6.15
CA LEU A 88 0.32 -13.39 -6.33
C LEU A 88 0.82 -12.88 -7.69
N ASP A 89 -0.02 -12.95 -8.73
CA ASP A 89 0.29 -12.35 -10.03
C ASP A 89 0.39 -10.82 -9.90
N ALA A 90 -0.58 -10.22 -9.19
CA ALA A 90 -0.57 -8.78 -8.90
C ALA A 90 0.60 -8.37 -8.00
N LEU A 91 0.94 -9.19 -6.99
CA LEU A 91 2.07 -8.95 -6.09
C LEU A 91 3.41 -8.97 -6.84
N THR A 92 3.57 -9.90 -7.77
CA THR A 92 4.77 -10.01 -8.61
C THR A 92 4.91 -8.78 -9.53
N PHE A 93 3.80 -8.36 -10.13
CA PHE A 93 3.76 -7.16 -10.98
C PHE A 93 4.10 -5.89 -10.19
N ILE A 94 3.46 -5.67 -9.04
CA ILE A 94 3.69 -4.49 -8.21
C ILE A 94 5.11 -4.46 -7.66
N SER A 95 5.63 -5.61 -7.20
CA SER A 95 7.04 -5.72 -6.78
C SER A 95 8.00 -5.40 -7.94
N THR A 96 7.63 -5.76 -9.16
CA THR A 96 8.38 -5.39 -10.37
C THR A 96 8.38 -3.88 -10.59
N CYS A 97 7.28 -3.17 -10.31
CA CYS A 97 7.24 -1.70 -10.40
C CYS A 97 8.20 -0.99 -9.41
N LEU A 98 8.65 -1.65 -8.34
CA LEU A 98 9.64 -1.09 -7.40
C LEU A 98 11.07 -1.10 -7.98
N SER A 99 11.34 -1.83 -9.06
CA SER A 99 12.68 -1.99 -9.64
C SER A 99 12.62 -2.18 -11.17
N VAL A 100 13.70 -2.66 -11.76
CA VAL A 100 13.73 -3.19 -13.14
C VAL A 100 13.46 -4.70 -13.11
N GLY A 101 12.27 -5.09 -12.65
CA GLY A 101 11.82 -6.48 -12.72
C GLY A 101 11.32 -6.83 -14.13
N PHE A 102 11.49 -8.08 -14.55
CA PHE A 102 10.85 -8.58 -15.76
C PHE A 102 9.61 -9.39 -15.38
N ASP A 103 8.45 -8.76 -15.44
CA ASP A 103 7.16 -9.45 -15.40
C ASP A 103 6.53 -9.43 -16.80
N LYS A 104 5.77 -10.48 -17.15
CA LYS A 104 4.97 -10.54 -18.38
C LYS A 104 3.61 -9.88 -18.19
N THR A 105 3.27 -9.44 -16.99
CA THR A 105 2.02 -8.77 -16.65
C THR A 105 2.11 -7.27 -16.92
N PHE A 106 1.05 -6.70 -17.50
CA PHE A 106 0.90 -5.25 -17.66
C PHE A 106 -0.55 -4.88 -17.36
N ALA A 107 -0.75 -3.69 -16.82
CA ALA A 107 -2.08 -3.14 -16.55
C ALA A 107 -2.89 -2.92 -17.84
N VAL A 108 -4.12 -3.42 -17.88
CA VAL A 108 -5.03 -3.21 -19.02
C VAL A 108 -6.11 -2.17 -18.71
N THR A 109 -6.57 -2.11 -17.46
CA THR A 109 -7.60 -1.16 -17.02
C THR A 109 -7.02 0.23 -16.73
N ALA A 110 -7.85 1.26 -16.78
CA ALA A 110 -7.43 2.63 -16.45
C ALA A 110 -6.97 2.73 -14.99
N ALA A 111 -7.69 2.11 -14.05
CA ALA A 111 -7.32 2.08 -12.63
C ALA A 111 -6.00 1.32 -12.41
N GLY A 112 -5.82 0.16 -13.03
CA GLY A 112 -4.57 -0.60 -12.96
C GLY A 112 -3.38 0.20 -13.49
N LYS A 113 -3.55 0.94 -14.59
CA LYS A 113 -2.51 1.82 -15.15
C LYS A 113 -2.15 2.95 -14.20
N ALA A 114 -3.13 3.56 -13.55
CA ALA A 114 -2.91 4.62 -12.58
C ALA A 114 -2.12 4.11 -11.36
N ILE A 115 -2.53 2.97 -10.79
CA ILE A 115 -1.82 2.31 -9.68
C ILE A 115 -0.37 1.99 -10.10
N ALA A 116 -0.19 1.33 -11.24
CA ALA A 116 1.14 0.98 -11.76
C ALA A 116 2.02 2.22 -11.95
N THR A 117 1.47 3.31 -12.49
CA THR A 117 2.18 4.58 -12.70
C THR A 117 2.67 5.18 -11.39
N VAL A 118 1.81 5.22 -10.37
CA VAL A 118 2.18 5.75 -9.04
C VAL A 118 3.32 4.92 -8.46
N VAL A 119 3.15 3.58 -8.41
CA VAL A 119 4.17 2.69 -7.83
C VAL A 119 5.47 2.77 -8.62
N GLN A 120 5.44 2.83 -9.95
CA GLN A 120 6.65 2.95 -10.77
C GLN A 120 7.37 4.30 -10.57
N THR A 121 6.62 5.37 -10.31
CA THR A 121 7.18 6.72 -10.14
C THR A 121 7.84 6.90 -8.77
N VAL A 122 7.24 6.37 -7.71
CA VAL A 122 7.73 6.58 -6.32
C VAL A 122 8.41 5.37 -5.71
N GLY A 123 8.08 4.17 -6.19
CA GLY A 123 8.53 2.88 -5.66
C GLY A 123 10.04 2.75 -5.61
N PRO A 124 10.80 3.04 -6.69
CA PRO A 124 12.26 2.95 -6.68
C PRO A 124 12.92 3.83 -5.61
N ALA A 125 12.38 5.04 -5.38
CA ALA A 125 12.91 5.94 -4.35
C ALA A 125 12.62 5.43 -2.93
N MET A 126 11.45 4.83 -2.70
CA MET A 126 11.11 4.20 -1.41
C MET A 126 11.93 2.92 -1.18
N ALA A 127 12.08 2.09 -2.21
CA ALA A 127 12.87 0.86 -2.16
C ALA A 127 14.36 1.14 -1.86
N ALA A 128 14.91 2.23 -2.41
CA ALA A 128 16.28 2.66 -2.11
C ALA A 128 16.50 3.06 -0.64
N LYS A 129 15.41 3.31 0.11
CA LYS A 129 15.41 3.70 1.52
C LYS A 129 15.00 2.58 2.47
N ALA A 130 14.65 1.40 1.94
CA ALA A 130 14.02 0.33 2.70
C ALA A 130 14.77 -0.11 3.96
N LEU A 131 16.11 -0.01 3.94
CA LEU A 131 16.99 -0.43 5.04
C LEU A 131 17.60 0.75 5.80
N ASP A 132 17.22 1.99 5.48
CA ASP A 132 17.61 3.15 6.28
C ASP A 132 16.96 3.02 7.67
N PRO A 133 17.67 3.39 8.76
CA PRO A 133 17.11 3.32 10.09
C PRO A 133 15.88 4.23 10.21
N PRO A 134 14.83 3.82 10.95
CA PRO A 134 13.71 4.68 11.24
C PRO A 134 14.18 5.92 11.98
N ARG A 135 13.57 7.08 11.70
CA ARG A 135 13.94 8.32 12.39
C ARG A 135 13.63 8.18 13.88
N SER A 136 14.66 8.11 14.71
CA SER A 136 14.56 8.16 16.16
C SER A 136 13.85 9.46 16.56
N GLY A 137 12.74 9.34 17.28
CA GLY A 137 12.02 10.46 17.88
C GLY A 137 12.83 11.17 18.95
#